data_AF-A0A8J7KL55-F1
#
_entry.id   AF-A0A8J7KL55-F1
#
_cell.length_a   1.000
_cell.length_b   1.000
_cell.length_c   1.000
_cell.angle_alpha   90.00
_cell.angle_beta   90.00
_cell.angle_gamma   90.00
#
_symmetry.space_group_name_H-M   'P 1'
#
loop_
_entity.id
_entity.type
_entity.pdbx_description
1 polymer ?
#
loop_
_entity_poly.entity_id
_entity_poly.type
_entity_poly.pdbx_seq_one_letter_code
_entity_poly.pdbx_strand_id
1 'polypeptide(L)'
;MLAAALGLGVTGIAVKLYLAYGVTDYAVNLTSYHDITDNQVVLQFTVTKPEGSPAVCVVRARNRAGAEVGRAEVVVPEPPKRVDVSYTLSTTGLPVSGETVGCRAQR
;
A
#
# COMPACT_ATOMS: atom_id res chain seq x y z
N MET A 1 37.01 14.26 18.55
CA MET A 1 36.72 12.94 17.92
C MET A 1 35.27 12.48 18.13
N LEU A 2 34.67 12.63 19.31
CA LEU A 2 33.27 12.21 19.56
C LEU A 2 32.23 12.85 18.61
N ALA A 3 32.34 14.16 18.34
CA ALA A 3 31.38 14.87 17.47
C ALA A 3 31.40 14.36 16.01
N ALA A 4 32.57 14.00 15.49
CA ALA A 4 32.71 13.44 14.14
C ALA A 4 32.17 12.00 14.04
N ALA A 5 32.40 11.19 15.08
CA ALA A 5 31.86 9.83 15.16
C ALA A 5 30.32 9.81 15.26
N LEU A 6 29.73 10.75 16.02
CA LEU A 6 28.28 10.92 16.09
C LEU A 6 27.68 11.38 14.75
N GLY A 7 28.32 12.33 14.06
CA GLY A 7 27.87 12.80 12.74
C GLY A 7 27.87 11.71 11.67
N LEU A 8 28.91 10.88 11.63
CA LEU A 8 29.00 9.71 10.72
C LEU A 8 28.01 8.60 11.09
N GLY A 9 27.79 8.35 12.38
CA GLY A 9 26.81 7.37 12.84
C GLY A 9 25.38 7.76 12.45
N VAL A 10 24.98 9.01 12.69
CA VAL A 10 23.63 9.50 12.37
C VAL A 10 23.38 9.52 10.86
N THR A 11 24.35 9.97 10.06
CA THR A 11 24.23 9.96 8.59
C THR A 11 24.20 8.54 8.02
N GLY A 12 25.02 7.62 8.55
CA GLY A 12 24.99 6.21 8.15
C GLY A 12 23.63 5.54 8.42
N ILE A 13 23.04 5.78 9.59
CA ILE A 13 21.69 5.29 9.94
C ILE A 13 20.64 5.93 9.03
N ALA A 14 20.71 7.24 8.78
CA ALA A 14 19.78 7.95 7.91
C ALA A 14 19.79 7.40 6.48
N VAL A 15 20.97 7.13 5.91
CA VAL A 15 21.10 6.54 4.56
C VAL A 15 20.56 5.11 4.53
N LYS A 16 20.84 4.29 5.54
CA LYS A 16 20.29 2.92 5.63
C LYS A 16 18.77 2.94 5.69
N LEU A 17 18.19 3.81 6.50
CA LEU A 17 16.74 3.98 6.60
C LEU A 17 16.14 4.51 5.30
N TYR A 18 16.78 5.48 4.63
CA TYR A 18 16.34 6.00 3.34
C TYR A 18 16.39 4.94 2.23
N LEU A 19 17.40 4.08 2.20
CA LEU A 19 17.45 2.99 1.23
C LEU A 19 16.46 1.86 1.54
N ALA A 20 16.14 1.64 2.81
CA ALA A 20 15.19 0.61 3.24
C ALA A 20 13.72 1.03 3.07
N TYR A 21 13.43 2.32 3.25
CA TYR A 21 12.06 2.87 3.28
C TYR A 21 11.82 4.01 2.29
N GLY A 22 12.82 4.36 1.47
CA GLY A 22 12.71 5.37 0.42
C GLY A 22 11.75 4.94 -0.69
N VAL A 23 11.44 5.89 -1.57
CA VAL A 23 10.45 5.76 -2.64
C VAL A 23 10.64 4.43 -3.40
N THR A 24 9.67 3.53 -3.27
CA THR A 24 9.65 2.25 -3.98
C THR A 24 9.09 2.44 -5.39
N ASP A 25 9.60 1.69 -6.37
CA ASP A 25 9.07 1.72 -7.75
C ASP A 25 7.61 1.21 -7.85
N TYR A 26 7.07 0.66 -6.76
CA TYR A 26 5.70 0.17 -6.62
C TYR A 26 4.89 1.17 -5.79
N ALA A 27 4.26 2.14 -6.47
CA ALA A 27 3.40 3.13 -5.84
C ALA A 27 1.92 2.74 -6.00
N VAL A 28 1.12 3.04 -4.98
CA VAL A 28 -0.33 2.88 -5.01
C VAL A 28 -1.00 4.12 -4.49
N ASN A 29 -2.07 4.51 -5.19
CA ASN A 29 -2.88 5.65 -4.82
C ASN A 29 -4.35 5.24 -4.80
N LEU A 30 -5.00 5.34 -3.64
CA LEU A 30 -6.45 5.14 -3.55
C LEU A 30 -7.17 6.34 -4.16
N THR A 31 -7.98 6.08 -5.18
CA THR A 31 -8.74 7.10 -5.91
C THR A 31 -10.13 7.28 -5.30
N SER A 32 -10.82 6.18 -4.97
CA SER A 32 -12.13 6.23 -4.32
C SER A 32 -12.42 4.97 -3.52
N TYR A 33 -13.37 5.07 -2.60
CA TYR A 33 -14.03 3.91 -1.98
C TYR A 33 -15.54 4.20 -1.89
N HIS A 34 -16.37 3.22 -2.24
CA HIS A 34 -17.82 3.38 -2.35
C HIS A 34 -18.52 2.02 -2.23
N ASP A 35 -19.84 1.98 -2.44
CA ASP A 35 -20.69 0.78 -2.35
C ASP A 35 -20.48 0.00 -1.04
N ILE A 36 -20.43 0.77 0.07
CA ILE A 36 -20.25 0.25 1.41
C ILE A 36 -21.53 -0.46 1.86
N THR A 37 -21.37 -1.68 2.36
CA THR A 37 -22.41 -2.46 3.04
C THR A 37 -21.84 -3.01 4.35
N ASP A 38 -22.66 -3.75 5.11
CA ASP A 38 -22.22 -4.41 6.33
C ASP A 38 -21.18 -5.54 6.09
N ASN A 39 -20.95 -5.93 4.83
CA ASN A 39 -20.08 -7.05 4.46
C ASN A 39 -19.10 -6.77 3.31
N GLN A 40 -19.08 -5.55 2.75
CA GLN A 40 -18.12 -5.19 1.72
C GLN A 40 -17.87 -3.68 1.58
N VAL A 41 -16.82 -3.35 0.84
CA VAL A 41 -16.57 -2.02 0.26
C VAL A 41 -15.86 -2.18 -1.08
N VAL A 42 -16.19 -1.34 -2.06
CA VAL A 42 -15.48 -1.27 -3.34
C VAL A 42 -14.36 -0.25 -3.24
N LEU A 43 -13.15 -0.65 -3.62
CA LEU A 43 -11.95 0.17 -3.63
C LEU A 43 -11.50 0.41 -5.08
N GLN A 44 -11.34 1.67 -5.45
CA GLN A 44 -10.69 2.06 -6.71
C GLN A 44 -9.34 2.67 -6.42
N PHE A 45 -8.29 2.11 -7.00
CA PHE A 45 -6.93 2.59 -6.80
C PHE A 45 -6.08 2.42 -8.06
N THR A 46 -5.10 3.30 -8.20
CA THR A 46 -4.13 3.27 -9.29
C THR A 46 -2.80 2.73 -8.77
N VAL A 47 -2.23 1.76 -9.47
CA VAL A 47 -0.93 1.17 -9.19
C VAL A 47 0.06 1.61 -10.25
N THR A 48 1.20 2.17 -9.83
CA THR A 48 2.36 2.45 -10.68
C THR A 48 3.47 1.47 -10.34
N LYS A 49 3.96 0.72 -11.32
CA LYS A 49 4.98 -0.32 -11.16
C LYS A 49 5.91 -0.37 -12.37
N PRO A 50 7.11 -0.98 -12.26
CA PRO A 50 7.97 -1.25 -13.40
C PRO A 50 7.23 -2.04 -14.49
N GLU A 51 7.56 -1.75 -15.75
CA GLU A 51 6.98 -2.48 -16.88
C GLU A 51 7.43 -3.94 -16.87
N GLY A 52 6.51 -4.86 -17.19
CA GLY A 52 6.81 -6.30 -17.15
C GLY A 52 7.12 -6.84 -15.74
N SER A 53 6.81 -6.09 -14.67
CA SER A 53 6.89 -6.60 -13.29
C SER A 53 5.49 -6.69 -12.68
N PRO A 54 5.05 -7.83 -12.16
CA PRO A 54 3.77 -7.94 -11.48
C PRO A 54 3.89 -7.39 -10.05
N ALA A 55 2.77 -6.93 -9.50
CA ALA A 55 2.73 -6.40 -8.14
C ALA A 55 1.68 -7.10 -7.29
N VAL A 56 1.93 -7.18 -5.99
CA VAL A 56 0.93 -7.54 -4.99
C VAL A 56 0.68 -6.32 -4.12
N CYS A 57 -0.57 -5.87 -4.08
CA CYS A 57 -1.01 -4.71 -3.33
C CYS A 57 -1.88 -5.13 -2.17
N VAL A 58 -1.62 -4.56 -0.98
CA VAL A 58 -2.43 -4.85 0.21
C VAL A 58 -3.47 -3.76 0.37
N VAL A 59 -4.73 -4.16 0.42
CA VAL A 59 -5.87 -3.28 0.70
C VAL A 59 -6.50 -3.64 2.03
N ARG A 60 -7.11 -2.64 2.68
CA ARG A 60 -7.71 -2.77 4.00
C ARG A 60 -8.98 -1.95 4.12
N ALA A 61 -9.89 -2.38 5.00
CA ALA A 61 -11.01 -1.59 5.47
C ALA A 61 -11.09 -1.58 7.01
N ARG A 62 -11.58 -0.47 7.58
CA ARG A 62 -11.78 -0.30 9.03
C ARG A 62 -13.17 0.20 9.37
N ASN A 63 -13.66 -0.14 10.56
CA ASN A 63 -14.93 0.35 11.09
C ASN A 63 -14.78 1.66 11.89
N ARG A 64 -15.89 2.18 12.44
CA ARG A 64 -15.88 3.43 13.24
C ARG A 64 -15.00 3.39 14.48
N ALA A 65 -14.77 2.20 15.05
CA ALA A 65 -13.87 2.01 16.18
C ALA A 65 -12.39 1.93 15.75
N GLY A 66 -12.11 2.02 14.45
CA GLY A 66 -10.77 1.87 13.88
C GLY A 66 -10.29 0.41 13.76
N ALA A 67 -11.15 -0.56 14.10
CA ALA A 67 -10.80 -1.97 13.98
C ALA A 67 -10.76 -2.38 12.50
N GLU A 68 -9.77 -3.19 12.13
CA GLU A 68 -9.66 -3.77 10.80
C GLU A 68 -10.77 -4.81 10.62
N VAL A 69 -11.63 -4.58 9.61
CA VAL A 69 -12.77 -5.46 9.30
C VAL A 69 -12.61 -6.15 7.95
N GLY A 70 -11.59 -5.80 7.16
CA GLY A 70 -11.28 -6.47 5.90
C GLY A 70 -9.85 -6.23 5.50
N ARG A 71 -9.22 -7.25 4.91
CA ARG A 71 -7.87 -7.19 4.31
C ARG A 71 -7.79 -8.18 3.16
N ALA A 72 -7.17 -7.75 2.07
CA ALA A 72 -6.86 -8.64 0.96
C ALA A 72 -5.53 -8.26 0.30
N GLU A 73 -4.91 -9.26 -0.33
CA GLU A 73 -3.81 -9.06 -1.28
C GLU A 73 -4.39 -9.10 -2.70
N VAL A 74 -4.16 -8.03 -3.46
CA VAL A 74 -4.63 -7.87 -4.83
C VAL A 74 -3.44 -8.02 -5.77
N VAL A 75 -3.51 -9.03 -6.64
CA VAL A 75 -2.51 -9.27 -7.68
C VAL A 75 -2.77 -8.33 -8.85
N VAL A 76 -1.74 -7.59 -9.26
CA VAL A 76 -1.74 -6.69 -10.40
C VAL A 76 -0.80 -7.26 -11.47
N PRO A 77 -1.34 -7.73 -12.61
CA PRO A 77 -0.55 -8.44 -13.61
C PRO A 77 0.46 -7.56 -14.36
N GLU A 78 1.40 -8.20 -15.08
CA GLU A 78 2.33 -7.56 -16.01
C GLU A 78 1.59 -6.99 -17.25
N PRO A 79 2.27 -6.15 -18.06
CA PRO A 79 2.00 -4.72 -18.34
C PRO A 79 0.53 -4.25 -18.30
N PRO A 80 0.23 -2.95 -18.02
CA PRO A 80 1.08 -1.75 -18.18
C PRO A 80 1.80 -1.22 -16.91
N LYS A 81 2.59 -0.13 -17.05
CA LYS A 81 3.27 0.60 -15.96
C LYS A 81 2.31 1.24 -14.95
N ARG A 82 1.13 1.66 -15.42
CA ARG A 82 0.07 2.28 -14.61
C ARG A 82 -1.23 1.52 -14.83
N VAL A 83 -1.81 0.97 -13.76
CA VAL A 83 -3.00 0.12 -13.80
C VAL A 83 -4.04 0.70 -12.85
N ASP A 84 -5.24 0.95 -13.34
CA ASP A 84 -6.40 1.25 -12.49
C ASP A 84 -7.10 -0.06 -12.11
N VAL A 85 -7.34 -0.23 -10.81
CA VAL A 85 -7.92 -1.44 -10.23
C VAL A 85 -9.19 -1.08 -9.48
N SER A 86 -10.26 -1.83 -9.76
CA SER A 86 -11.48 -1.84 -8.96
C SER A 86 -11.56 -3.18 -8.23
N TYR A 87 -11.58 -3.16 -6.91
CA TYR A 87 -11.56 -4.36 -6.08
C TYR A 87 -12.68 -4.31 -5.02
N THR A 88 -13.52 -5.34 -4.99
CA THR A 88 -14.52 -5.50 -3.92
C THR A 88 -13.87 -6.23 -2.75
N LEU A 89 -13.67 -5.52 -1.66
CA LEU A 89 -13.11 -6.06 -0.43
C LEU A 89 -14.25 -6.56 0.47
N SER A 90 -14.27 -7.86 0.74
CA SER A 90 -15.16 -8.43 1.75
C SER A 90 -14.76 -7.98 3.15
N THR A 91 -15.75 -7.68 3.98
CA THR A 91 -15.57 -7.26 5.37
C THR A 91 -16.40 -8.10 6.34
N THR A 92 -15.95 -8.20 7.58
CA THR A 92 -16.63 -8.90 8.69
C THR A 92 -17.63 -8.01 9.45
N GLY A 93 -17.74 -6.74 9.05
CA GLY A 93 -18.68 -5.76 9.59
C GLY A 93 -18.62 -4.45 8.79
N LEU A 94 -19.50 -3.51 9.10
CA LEU A 94 -19.65 -2.23 8.40
C LEU A 94 -18.33 -1.42 8.39
N PRO A 95 -17.66 -1.28 7.24
CA PRO A 95 -16.50 -0.43 7.11
C PRO A 95 -16.94 1.04 6.96
N VAL A 96 -16.06 1.96 7.38
CA VAL A 96 -16.20 3.41 7.14
C VAL A 96 -14.98 4.00 6.44
N SER A 97 -13.96 3.18 6.18
CA SER A 97 -12.82 3.54 5.34
C SER A 97 -12.39 2.38 4.46
N GLY A 98 -11.86 2.74 3.29
CA GLY A 98 -11.03 1.90 2.45
C GLY A 98 -9.61 2.47 2.38
N GLU A 99 -8.59 1.62 2.41
CA GLU A 99 -7.19 2.04 2.49
C GLU A 99 -6.30 1.16 1.59
N THR A 100 -5.32 1.76 0.92
CA THR A 100 -4.21 1.04 0.27
C THR A 100 -3.00 1.08 1.20
N VAL A 101 -2.60 -0.07 1.74
CA VAL A 101 -1.50 -0.18 2.71
C VAL A 101 -0.14 -0.06 2.02
N GLY A 102 -0.02 -0.63 0.81
CA GLY A 102 1.20 -0.57 0.00
C GLY A 102 1.23 -1.67 -1.06
N CYS A 103 2.18 -1.57 -1.99
CA CYS A 103 2.43 -2.59 -3.00
C CYS A 103 3.90 -3.03 -2.97
N ARG A 104 4.13 -4.26 -3.44
CA ARG A 104 5.45 -4.87 -3.58
C ARG A 104 5.51 -5.70 -4.85
N ALA A 105 6.73 -6.03 -5.28
CA ALA A 105 6.92 -7.00 -6.36
C ALA A 105 6.27 -8.35 -6.01
N GLN A 106 5.60 -8.94 -6.98
CA GLN A 106 5.16 -10.34 -6.89
C GLN A 106 6.37 -11.23 -7.18
N ARG A 107 6.93 -11.86 -6.13
CA ARG A 107 8.00 -12.86 -6.27
C ARG A 107 7.43 -14.26 -6.39
#